data_AF-A0A2V6R5X7-F1
#
_entry.id   AF-A0A2V6R5X7-F1
#
_cell.length_a   1.000
_cell.length_b   1.000
_cell.length_c   1.000
_cell.angle_alpha   90.00
_cell.angle_beta   90.00
_cell.angle_gamma   90.00
#
_symmetry.space_group_name_H-M   'P 1'
#
loop_
_entity.id
_entity.type
_entity.pdbx_description
1 polymer ?
#
loop_
_entity_poly.entity_id
_entity_poly.type
_entity_poly.pdbx_seq_one_letter_code
_entity_poly.pdbx_strand_id
1 'polypeptide(L)'
;MRSRRPRSAVPASTSPSRGRLGMMIGGVPFTLKMWGDLESGWRSPARSAEAVNPLGFRHARLEWPTSTKAVALVAGGVLFVWAAHVARAEAPAGPQPGAQIPSWLIPGEVDLLTAKAEFRNPEGKVVGRAVLVEAPYGVMIAVEMSELPPGRHGFHIHEVGRCDPPDFGSAGGHFNPRGKRHGLMTVEGPHVGDLPNLVAGSDGTARAEFYLTHATVGAGSNSLFHPNGTALVVHADPDDGRTDRSGHAGSRIACAVIGFR
;
A
#
# COMPACT_ATOMS: atom_id res chain seq x y z
N MET A 1 25.25 58.85 -35.60
CA MET A 1 24.19 59.33 -34.69
C MET A 1 23.68 58.18 -33.86
N ARG A 2 23.88 58.24 -32.53
CA ARG A 2 23.41 57.25 -31.55
C ARG A 2 21.89 57.41 -31.37
N SER A 3 21.13 56.36 -31.63
CA SER A 3 19.72 56.28 -31.25
C SER A 3 19.55 55.23 -30.15
N ARG A 4 19.64 55.70 -28.90
CA ARG A 4 19.16 54.98 -27.72
C ARG A 4 17.63 55.05 -27.72
N ARG A 5 16.96 53.91 -27.61
CA ARG A 5 15.55 53.83 -27.18
C ARG A 5 15.41 52.80 -26.04
N PRO A 6 14.41 52.98 -25.16
CA PRO A 6 14.57 52.83 -23.72
C PRO A 6 14.22 51.43 -23.22
N ARG A 7 14.81 51.08 -22.06
CA ARG A 7 14.47 49.90 -21.26
C ARG A 7 13.04 50.05 -20.74
N SER A 8 12.16 49.13 -21.11
CA SER A 8 10.85 48.96 -20.50
C SER A 8 11.02 48.47 -19.06
N ALA A 9 10.42 49.21 -18.13
CA ALA A 9 10.37 48.88 -16.73
C ALA A 9 9.44 47.68 -16.50
N VAL A 10 9.93 46.69 -15.77
CA VAL A 10 9.14 45.57 -15.23
C VAL A 10 8.42 46.08 -13.98
N PRO A 11 7.09 45.92 -13.86
CA PRO A 11 6.39 46.27 -12.63
C PRO A 11 6.70 45.24 -11.53
N ALA A 12 6.98 45.75 -10.33
CA ALA A 12 7.19 44.97 -9.12
C ALA A 12 5.93 44.16 -8.79
N SER A 13 6.09 42.84 -8.59
CA SER A 13 5.04 41.97 -8.09
C SER A 13 4.72 42.32 -6.64
N THR A 14 3.50 42.77 -6.39
CA THR A 14 2.94 42.95 -5.06
C THR A 14 2.73 41.59 -4.39
N SER A 15 3.20 41.49 -3.16
CA SER A 15 3.02 40.35 -2.24
C SER A 15 1.53 40.13 -1.94
N PRO A 16 1.00 38.89 -1.98
CA PRO A 16 -0.35 38.63 -1.50
C PRO A 16 -0.37 38.65 0.03
N SER A 17 -1.17 39.56 0.57
CA SER A 17 -1.58 39.64 1.97
C SER A 17 -2.06 38.28 2.50
N ARG A 18 -1.60 37.92 3.71
CA ARG A 18 -2.04 36.74 4.47
C ARG A 18 -3.55 36.83 4.78
N GLY A 19 -4.37 36.22 3.94
CA GLY A 19 -5.77 35.95 4.23
C GLY A 19 -5.89 34.75 5.17
N ARG A 20 -6.40 34.97 6.37
CA ARG A 20 -6.70 33.92 7.35
C ARG A 20 -8.09 33.37 7.00
N LEU A 21 -8.16 32.22 6.33
CA LEU A 21 -9.42 31.52 6.10
C LEU A 21 -9.73 30.69 7.36
N GLY A 22 -10.76 31.09 8.11
CA GLY A 22 -11.33 30.25 9.16
C GLY A 22 -12.21 29.18 8.53
N MET A 23 -11.91 27.90 8.76
CA MET A 23 -12.73 26.79 8.29
C MET A 23 -13.43 26.15 9.50
N MET A 24 -14.76 26.09 9.44
CA MET A 24 -15.63 25.49 10.47
C MET A 24 -15.91 24.04 10.11
N ILE A 25 -15.64 23.11 11.04
CA ILE A 25 -16.15 21.73 10.97
C ILE A 25 -16.83 21.44 12.32
N GLY A 26 -18.14 21.21 12.30
CA GLY A 26 -18.89 20.75 13.49
C GLY A 26 -19.05 21.75 14.65
N GLY A 27 -18.87 23.05 14.43
CA GLY A 27 -19.17 24.08 15.46
C GLY A 27 -18.15 24.22 16.60
N VAL A 28 -16.95 23.65 16.47
CA VAL A 28 -15.88 23.79 17.49
C VAL A 28 -14.70 24.57 16.90
N PRO A 29 -14.24 25.68 17.51
CA PRO A 29 -13.07 26.40 17.01
C PRO A 29 -11.79 25.65 17.41
N PHE A 30 -10.93 25.36 16.43
CA PHE A 30 -9.58 24.86 16.67
C PHE A 30 -8.54 25.75 15.99
N THR A 31 -7.33 25.84 16.57
CA THR A 31 -6.22 26.65 16.06
C THR A 31 -5.07 25.71 15.69
N LEU A 32 -4.71 25.63 14.41
CA LEU A 32 -3.55 24.87 13.96
C LEU A 32 -2.31 25.77 13.98
N LYS A 33 -1.32 25.44 14.83
CA LYS A 33 -0.04 26.14 14.92
C LYS A 33 0.97 25.45 14.01
N MET A 34 1.32 26.09 12.88
CA MET A 34 2.40 25.66 12.00
C MET A 34 3.63 26.56 12.22
N TRP A 35 4.70 26.01 12.83
CA TRP A 35 6.09 26.07 12.37
C TRP A 35 7.04 25.49 13.43
N GLY A 36 8.02 24.72 12.96
CA GLY A 36 9.27 24.40 13.64
C GLY A 36 10.38 24.48 12.60
N ASP A 37 11.40 25.28 12.90
CA ASP A 37 12.53 25.63 12.03
C ASP A 37 13.41 24.41 11.74
N LEU A 38 13.87 24.28 10.48
CA LEU A 38 14.88 23.29 10.08
C LEU A 38 16.24 24.00 9.93
N GLU A 39 17.13 23.72 10.88
CA GLU A 39 18.55 24.06 10.78
C GLU A 39 19.27 23.19 9.74
N SER A 40 20.18 23.83 9.02
CA SER A 40 21.19 23.25 8.15
C SER A 40 22.23 22.45 8.94
N GLY A 41 22.56 21.24 8.50
CA GLY A 41 23.65 20.48 9.12
C GLY A 41 23.96 19.14 8.47
N TRP A 42 24.49 19.16 7.26
CA TRP A 42 25.10 18.00 6.59
C TRP A 42 26.40 17.60 7.29
N ARG A 43 26.57 16.33 7.67
CA ARG A 43 27.82 15.53 7.58
C ARG A 43 27.61 14.09 8.06
N SER A 44 28.02 13.14 7.22
CA SER A 44 28.07 11.70 7.48
C SER A 44 29.08 11.33 8.58
N PRO A 45 29.01 10.09 9.09
CA PRO A 45 30.26 9.37 9.33
C PRO A 45 30.29 7.98 8.70
N ALA A 46 31.49 7.67 8.24
CA ALA A 46 31.95 6.37 7.80
C ALA A 46 32.63 5.62 8.97
N ARG A 47 32.51 4.28 8.92
CA ARG A 47 33.47 3.23 9.30
C ARG A 47 33.99 3.05 10.75
N SER A 48 34.22 1.75 11.00
CA SER A 48 35.17 1.07 11.90
C SER A 48 34.90 1.19 13.41
N ALA A 49 34.55 0.11 14.11
CA ALA A 49 35.29 -1.13 14.41
C ALA A 49 36.00 -1.03 15.78
N GLU A 50 35.69 -2.04 16.59
CA GLU A 50 36.51 -2.66 17.63
C GLU A 50 36.78 -1.97 18.98
N ALA A 51 36.59 -2.80 20.00
CA ALA A 51 37.51 -3.07 21.11
C ALA A 51 37.13 -2.60 22.52
N VAL A 52 36.66 -3.61 23.27
CA VAL A 52 37.13 -4.09 24.59
C VAL A 52 37.47 -3.09 25.71
N ASN A 53 36.74 -3.31 26.80
CA ASN A 53 36.81 -2.85 28.20
C ASN A 53 38.22 -2.90 28.84
N PRO A 54 38.54 -2.05 29.84
CA PRO A 54 38.48 -2.58 31.21
C PRO A 54 38.08 -1.61 32.34
N LEU A 55 37.31 -2.17 33.28
CA LEU A 55 37.28 -1.97 34.74
C LEU A 55 36.84 -0.62 35.34
N GLY A 56 35.72 -0.72 36.09
CA GLY A 56 35.49 0.09 37.29
C GLY A 56 34.02 0.30 37.63
N PHE A 57 33.47 -0.56 38.50
CA PHE A 57 32.53 -0.26 39.60
C PHE A 57 31.47 -1.37 39.83
N ARG A 58 31.59 -1.93 41.04
CA ARG A 58 30.69 -2.82 41.81
C ARG A 58 29.65 -1.93 42.54
N HIS A 59 28.48 -2.31 43.04
CA HIS A 59 27.67 -3.53 43.19
C HIS A 59 26.27 -3.03 43.61
N ALA A 60 25.17 -3.67 43.17
CA ALA A 60 23.92 -3.72 43.94
C ALA A 60 23.14 -4.98 43.55
N ARG A 61 22.98 -5.87 44.53
CA ARG A 61 22.32 -7.18 44.42
C ARG A 61 20.85 -7.02 44.80
N LEU A 62 19.93 -7.46 43.94
CA LEU A 62 18.53 -7.68 44.28
C LEU A 62 18.32 -9.16 44.60
N GLU A 63 17.82 -9.46 45.79
CA GLU A 63 17.33 -10.79 46.18
C GLU A 63 15.80 -10.76 46.28
N TRP A 64 15.15 -11.77 45.69
CA TRP A 64 13.71 -11.99 45.73
C TRP A 64 13.38 -13.07 46.77
N PRO A 65 12.41 -12.86 47.69
CA PRO A 65 11.86 -13.95 48.46
C PRO A 65 10.66 -14.60 47.76
N THR A 66 10.71 -15.92 47.69
CA THR A 66 9.66 -16.85 47.30
C THR A 66 8.77 -17.22 48.50
N SER A 67 7.57 -17.75 48.19
CA SER A 67 6.74 -18.62 49.07
C SER A 67 5.91 -17.91 50.16
N THR A 68 4.75 -18.35 50.68
CA THR A 68 3.59 -19.20 50.29
C THR A 68 2.55 -18.97 51.43
N LYS A 69 1.28 -19.25 51.16
CA LYS A 69 0.19 -19.61 52.10
C LYS A 69 -0.71 -18.50 52.69
N ALA A 70 -1.99 -18.86 52.66
CA ALA A 70 -3.19 -18.18 53.09
C ALA A 70 -3.35 -18.09 54.61
N VAL A 71 -4.11 -17.09 55.06
CA VAL A 71 -4.86 -17.09 56.34
C VAL A 71 -6.22 -16.43 56.11
N ALA A 72 -7.24 -17.02 56.71
CA ALA A 72 -8.67 -16.71 56.57
C ALA A 72 -9.23 -15.89 57.75
N LEU A 73 -10.40 -15.27 57.50
CA LEU A 73 -11.48 -14.85 58.44
C LEU A 73 -11.13 -13.72 59.45
N VAL A 74 -11.97 -12.71 59.74
CA VAL A 74 -13.31 -12.71 60.40
C VAL A 74 -13.94 -11.31 60.16
N ALA A 75 -15.11 -11.18 59.53
CA ALA A 75 -16.49 -11.00 60.06
C ALA A 75 -16.90 -9.59 60.62
N GLY A 76 -18.10 -9.15 60.19
CA GLY A 76 -18.92 -8.06 60.74
C GLY A 76 -18.68 -6.70 60.07
N GLY A 77 -19.61 -6.01 59.40
CA GLY A 77 -21.07 -6.07 59.37
C GLY A 77 -21.62 -4.67 59.70
N VAL A 78 -21.92 -3.84 58.70
CA VAL A 78 -22.88 -2.71 58.80
C VAL A 78 -23.47 -2.43 57.41
N LEU A 79 -24.80 -2.50 57.35
CA LEU A 79 -25.66 -2.16 56.21
C LEU A 79 -25.57 -0.66 55.84
N PHE A 80 -25.53 -0.35 54.55
CA PHE A 80 -26.35 0.73 54.00
C PHE A 80 -26.82 0.39 52.59
N VAL A 81 -28.14 0.32 52.48
CA VAL A 81 -28.92 0.09 51.27
C VAL A 81 -28.81 1.32 50.36
N TRP A 82 -28.31 1.14 49.14
CA TRP A 82 -28.64 1.96 47.99
C TRP A 82 -28.89 1.03 46.81
N ALA A 83 -30.12 0.51 46.72
CA ALA A 83 -30.62 -0.15 45.53
C ALA A 83 -30.92 0.94 44.49
N ALA A 84 -29.90 1.34 43.73
CA ALA A 84 -30.11 2.06 42.48
C ALA A 84 -30.61 1.04 41.45
N HIS A 85 -31.81 1.25 40.93
CA HIS A 85 -32.41 0.48 39.87
C HIS A 85 -31.54 0.52 38.61
N VAL A 86 -30.69 -0.50 38.44
CA VAL A 86 -30.19 -0.86 37.12
C VAL A 86 -31.35 -1.59 36.44
N ALA A 87 -32.18 -0.84 35.71
CA ALA A 87 -33.01 -1.44 34.70
C ALA A 87 -32.06 -2.17 33.73
N ARG A 88 -32.08 -3.51 33.77
CA ARG A 88 -31.52 -4.31 32.69
C ARG A 88 -32.31 -3.92 31.45
N ALA A 89 -31.68 -3.18 30.54
CA ALA A 89 -32.14 -3.18 29.17
C ALA A 89 -31.91 -4.59 28.66
N GLU A 90 -32.98 -5.38 28.51
CA GLU A 90 -32.93 -6.59 27.70
C GLU A 90 -32.38 -6.20 26.33
N ALA A 91 -31.27 -6.83 25.90
CA ALA A 91 -30.81 -6.69 24.53
C ALA A 91 -31.94 -7.14 23.59
N PRO A 92 -32.20 -6.43 22.48
CA PRO A 92 -33.22 -6.86 21.53
C PRO A 92 -32.94 -8.29 21.10
N ALA A 93 -33.98 -9.12 21.08
CA ALA A 93 -33.88 -10.52 20.69
C ALA A 93 -33.12 -10.64 19.36
N GLY A 94 -32.04 -11.43 19.36
CA GLY A 94 -31.29 -11.72 18.15
C GLY A 94 -32.17 -12.40 17.09
N PRO A 95 -31.73 -12.43 15.81
CA PRO A 95 -32.50 -13.03 14.74
C PRO A 95 -32.83 -14.49 15.10
N GLN A 96 -34.10 -14.88 14.96
CA GLN A 96 -34.51 -16.25 15.27
C GLN A 96 -33.86 -17.25 14.30
N PRO A 97 -33.36 -18.40 14.78
CA PRO A 97 -32.81 -19.44 13.93
C PRO A 97 -33.87 -19.90 12.92
N GLY A 98 -33.62 -19.69 11.62
CA GLY A 98 -34.54 -20.08 10.55
C GLY A 98 -35.34 -18.94 9.90
N ALA A 99 -35.10 -17.68 10.26
CA ALA A 99 -35.63 -16.56 9.49
C ALA A 99 -35.03 -16.55 8.08
N GLN A 100 -35.84 -16.91 7.07
CA GLN A 100 -35.45 -16.84 5.68
C GLN A 100 -35.34 -15.37 5.27
N ILE A 101 -34.12 -14.90 5.01
CA ILE A 101 -33.89 -13.59 4.40
C ILE A 101 -34.45 -13.66 2.98
N PRO A 102 -35.40 -12.79 2.60
CA PRO A 102 -35.97 -12.85 1.27
C PRO A 102 -34.89 -12.49 0.26
N SER A 103 -34.89 -13.15 -0.90
CA SER A 103 -33.80 -13.08 -1.89
C SER A 103 -33.50 -11.68 -2.44
N TRP A 104 -34.40 -10.70 -2.27
CA TRP A 104 -34.15 -9.30 -2.62
C TRP A 104 -33.30 -8.53 -1.59
N LEU A 105 -33.16 -9.08 -0.37
CA LEU A 105 -32.27 -8.59 0.70
C LEU A 105 -30.86 -9.18 0.58
N ILE A 106 -30.68 -10.19 -0.27
CA ILE A 106 -29.38 -10.71 -0.66
C ILE A 106 -29.05 -10.03 -1.99
N PRO A 107 -28.02 -9.17 -2.08
CA PRO A 107 -27.54 -8.72 -3.38
C PRO A 107 -27.29 -9.98 -4.20
N GLY A 108 -27.98 -10.11 -5.35
CA GLY A 108 -27.84 -11.27 -6.22
C GLY A 108 -26.36 -11.57 -6.43
N GLU A 109 -26.01 -12.86 -6.38
CA GLU A 109 -24.66 -13.38 -6.58
C GLU A 109 -23.96 -12.53 -7.65
N VAL A 110 -23.05 -11.68 -7.20
CA VAL A 110 -22.33 -10.79 -8.10
C VAL A 110 -21.47 -11.70 -8.96
N ASP A 111 -21.84 -11.85 -10.22
CA ASP A 111 -20.98 -12.46 -11.22
C ASP A 111 -19.81 -11.50 -11.42
N LEU A 112 -18.84 -11.59 -10.51
CA LEU A 112 -17.66 -10.75 -10.53
C LEU A 112 -16.87 -11.16 -11.77
N LEU A 113 -16.68 -10.22 -12.68
CA LEU A 113 -15.81 -10.45 -13.83
C LEU A 113 -14.42 -10.83 -13.30
N THR A 114 -13.97 -12.02 -13.66
CA THR A 114 -12.67 -12.55 -13.24
C THR A 114 -11.74 -12.78 -14.41
N ALA A 115 -10.46 -12.68 -14.13
CA ALA A 115 -9.38 -13.04 -15.03
C ALA A 115 -8.31 -13.84 -14.28
N LYS A 116 -7.52 -14.61 -15.03
CA LYS A 116 -6.42 -15.41 -14.49
C LYS A 116 -5.16 -15.15 -15.30
N ALA A 117 -4.02 -15.29 -14.65
CA ALA A 117 -2.71 -15.20 -15.27
C ALA A 117 -1.79 -16.29 -14.69
N GLU A 118 -0.95 -16.89 -15.54
CA GLU A 118 0.04 -17.90 -15.16
C GLU A 118 1.44 -17.38 -15.49
N PHE A 119 2.28 -17.21 -14.47
CA PHE A 119 3.62 -16.66 -14.62
C PHE A 119 4.60 -17.71 -15.11
N ARG A 120 5.37 -17.32 -16.12
CA ARG A 120 6.50 -18.10 -16.62
C ARG A 120 7.80 -17.31 -16.46
N ASN A 121 8.86 -18.02 -16.08
CA ASN A 121 10.22 -17.48 -16.03
C ASN A 121 10.90 -17.57 -17.42
N PRO A 122 12.13 -17.04 -17.63
CA PRO A 122 12.80 -17.06 -18.92
C PRO A 122 13.01 -18.46 -19.52
N GLU A 123 13.06 -19.50 -18.67
CA GLU A 123 13.15 -20.90 -19.09
C GLU A 123 11.79 -21.50 -19.50
N GLY A 124 10.70 -20.73 -19.42
CA GLY A 124 9.34 -21.14 -19.74
C GLY A 124 8.63 -21.94 -18.64
N LYS A 125 9.27 -22.11 -17.47
CA LYS A 125 8.73 -22.84 -16.32
C LYS A 125 7.65 -22.00 -15.64
N VAL A 126 6.56 -22.64 -15.23
CA VAL A 126 5.50 -21.99 -14.45
C VAL A 126 6.00 -21.75 -13.03
N VAL A 127 6.03 -20.48 -12.62
CA VAL A 127 6.57 -20.03 -11.32
C VAL A 127 5.53 -19.33 -10.45
N GLY A 128 4.30 -19.15 -10.92
CA GLY A 128 3.24 -18.55 -10.13
C GLY A 128 1.93 -18.36 -10.89
N ARG A 129 0.94 -17.81 -10.19
CA ARG A 129 -0.40 -17.53 -10.71
C ARG A 129 -0.96 -16.25 -10.09
N ALA A 130 -1.81 -15.57 -10.83
CA ALA A 130 -2.65 -14.50 -10.31
C ALA A 130 -4.13 -14.71 -10.67
N VAL A 131 -5.00 -14.28 -9.78
CA VAL A 131 -6.44 -14.14 -10.00
C VAL A 131 -6.77 -12.66 -9.88
N LEU A 132 -7.47 -12.15 -10.88
CA LEU A 132 -7.94 -10.77 -10.93
C LEU A 132 -9.46 -10.79 -10.84
N VAL A 133 -10.02 -9.92 -10.01
CA VAL A 133 -11.46 -9.83 -9.77
C VAL A 133 -11.87 -8.37 -9.89
N GLU A 134 -12.87 -8.10 -10.71
CA GLU A 134 -13.45 -6.76 -10.83
C GLU A 134 -13.97 -6.29 -9.47
N ALA A 135 -13.63 -5.06 -9.11
CA ALA A 135 -14.05 -4.42 -7.87
C ALA A 135 -14.56 -3.00 -8.17
N PRO A 136 -15.32 -2.38 -7.26
CA PRO A 136 -15.72 -0.99 -7.43
C PRO A 136 -14.48 -0.11 -7.65
N TYR A 137 -14.42 0.61 -8.77
CA TYR A 137 -13.35 1.54 -9.17
C TYR A 137 -11.95 0.94 -9.44
N GLY A 138 -11.83 -0.38 -9.56
CA GLY A 138 -10.53 -1.02 -9.80
C GLY A 138 -10.61 -2.53 -9.91
N VAL A 139 -9.45 -3.19 -9.82
CA VAL A 139 -9.33 -4.64 -9.89
C VAL A 139 -8.57 -5.15 -8.67
N MET A 140 -9.12 -6.12 -7.95
CA MET A 140 -8.40 -6.87 -6.92
C MET A 140 -7.54 -7.93 -7.58
N ILE A 141 -6.27 -8.04 -7.18
CA ILE A 141 -5.31 -8.99 -7.73
C ILE A 141 -4.75 -9.81 -6.56
N ALA A 142 -5.02 -11.12 -6.54
CA ALA A 142 -4.35 -12.06 -5.66
C ALA A 142 -3.27 -12.80 -6.42
N VAL A 143 -2.03 -12.78 -5.92
CA VAL A 143 -0.88 -13.41 -6.58
C VAL A 143 -0.16 -14.38 -5.65
N GLU A 144 0.26 -15.51 -6.20
CA GLU A 144 1.15 -16.46 -5.56
C GLU A 144 2.32 -16.79 -6.51
N MET A 145 3.54 -16.65 -6.01
CA MET A 145 4.77 -16.91 -6.74
C MET A 145 5.69 -17.85 -5.96
N SER A 146 6.59 -18.48 -6.69
CA SER A 146 7.68 -19.32 -6.23
C SER A 146 8.91 -19.05 -7.08
N GLU A 147 10.08 -19.48 -6.61
CA GLU A 147 11.34 -19.40 -7.38
C GLU A 147 11.76 -17.97 -7.76
N LEU A 148 11.32 -16.98 -6.98
CA LEU A 148 11.84 -15.62 -7.07
C LEU A 148 13.13 -15.48 -6.26
N PRO A 149 14.08 -14.62 -6.68
CA PRO A 149 15.14 -14.17 -5.78
C PRO A 149 14.52 -13.59 -4.50
N PRO A 150 15.11 -13.80 -3.31
CA PRO A 150 14.59 -13.17 -2.09
C PRO A 150 14.68 -11.63 -2.16
N GLY A 151 13.62 -10.93 -1.76
CA GLY A 151 13.60 -9.46 -1.72
C GLY A 151 12.37 -8.81 -2.36
N ARG A 152 12.50 -7.52 -2.67
CA ARG A 152 11.45 -6.72 -3.30
C ARG A 152 11.64 -6.72 -4.82
N HIS A 153 10.53 -6.84 -5.54
CA HIS A 153 10.49 -6.87 -7.00
C HIS A 153 9.47 -5.86 -7.51
N GLY A 154 9.86 -5.06 -8.51
CA GLY A 154 8.91 -4.27 -9.27
C GLY A 154 7.84 -5.18 -9.89
N PHE A 155 6.59 -4.72 -9.86
CA PHE A 155 5.45 -5.51 -10.30
C PHE A 155 4.51 -4.60 -11.08
N HIS A 156 4.25 -4.93 -12.34
CA HIS A 156 3.52 -4.04 -13.23
C HIS A 156 2.59 -4.82 -14.15
N ILE A 157 1.49 -4.19 -14.56
CA ILE A 157 0.76 -4.57 -15.77
C ILE A 157 1.39 -3.87 -16.96
N HIS A 158 1.72 -4.64 -17.97
CA HIS A 158 2.25 -4.22 -19.26
C HIS A 158 1.17 -4.22 -20.35
N GLU A 159 1.38 -3.39 -21.37
CA GLU A 159 0.39 -3.00 -22.38
C GLU A 159 0.18 -4.00 -23.52
N VAL A 160 0.90 -5.12 -23.51
CA VAL A 160 0.74 -6.19 -24.52
C VAL A 160 0.63 -7.54 -23.81
N GLY A 161 -0.38 -8.32 -24.18
CA GLY A 161 -0.61 -9.69 -23.72
C GLY A 161 0.34 -10.70 -24.36
N ARG A 162 1.65 -10.45 -24.30
CA ARG A 162 2.71 -11.34 -24.80
C ARG A 162 3.82 -11.48 -23.77
N CYS A 163 4.33 -12.70 -23.65
CA CYS A 163 5.38 -13.08 -22.70
C CYS A 163 6.43 -13.96 -23.38
N ASP A 164 7.02 -13.46 -24.46
CA ASP A 164 8.06 -14.17 -25.20
C ASP A 164 9.39 -14.15 -24.42
N PRO A 165 9.96 -15.32 -24.06
CA PRO A 165 11.24 -15.39 -23.38
C PRO A 165 12.41 -15.05 -24.32
N PRO A 166 13.60 -14.74 -23.78
CA PRO A 166 13.94 -14.75 -22.35
C PRO A 166 13.75 -13.41 -21.64
N ASP A 167 13.65 -12.30 -22.39
CA ASP A 167 13.66 -10.95 -21.82
C ASP A 167 12.27 -10.37 -21.56
N PHE A 168 11.22 -11.05 -22.06
CA PHE A 168 9.83 -10.61 -22.01
C PHE A 168 9.61 -9.21 -22.60
N GLY A 169 10.48 -8.74 -23.50
CA GLY A 169 10.37 -7.43 -24.14
C GLY A 169 9.06 -7.26 -24.93
N SER A 170 8.52 -8.37 -25.42
CA SER A 170 7.25 -8.46 -26.15
C SER A 170 6.02 -7.96 -25.38
N ALA A 171 6.08 -7.87 -24.04
CA ALA A 171 5.00 -7.30 -23.23
C ALA A 171 4.84 -5.77 -23.41
N GLY A 172 5.79 -5.08 -24.05
CA GLY A 172 5.73 -3.62 -24.25
C GLY A 172 6.05 -2.83 -22.97
N GLY A 173 5.59 -1.58 -22.90
CA GLY A 173 5.71 -0.73 -21.71
C GLY A 173 4.64 -1.01 -20.65
N HIS A 174 4.60 -0.19 -19.59
CA HIS A 174 3.54 -0.28 -18.58
C HIS A 174 2.20 0.13 -19.20
N PHE A 175 1.12 -0.52 -18.75
CA PHE A 175 -0.24 -0.16 -19.17
C PHE A 175 -0.59 1.25 -18.70
N ASN A 176 -0.64 2.19 -19.66
CA ASN A 176 -0.80 3.62 -19.37
C ASN A 176 -1.80 4.31 -20.33
N PRO A 177 -3.09 3.91 -20.31
CA PRO A 177 -4.11 4.51 -21.17
C PRO A 177 -4.40 5.98 -20.84
N ARG A 178 -3.87 6.50 -19.73
CA ARG A 178 -4.07 7.87 -19.24
C ARG A 178 -2.90 8.81 -19.52
N GLY A 179 -1.81 8.30 -20.12
CA GLY A 179 -0.62 9.10 -20.44
C GLY A 179 0.03 9.76 -19.22
N LYS A 180 0.01 9.10 -18.07
CA LYS A 180 0.64 9.58 -16.82
C LYS A 180 2.12 9.26 -16.77
N ARG A 181 2.84 9.86 -15.80
CA ARG A 181 4.21 9.46 -15.45
C ARG A 181 4.20 8.17 -14.60
N HIS A 182 5.36 7.52 -14.47
CA HIS A 182 5.51 6.36 -13.59
C HIS A 182 5.43 6.77 -12.12
N GLY A 183 4.94 5.85 -11.30
CA GLY A 183 5.27 5.80 -9.89
C GLY A 183 4.15 6.26 -8.96
N LEU A 184 3.82 5.39 -8.01
CA LEU A 184 2.81 5.60 -6.96
C LEU A 184 3.18 6.71 -5.95
N MET A 185 4.45 7.15 -5.93
CA MET A 185 4.96 8.16 -4.99
C MET A 185 5.22 9.52 -5.66
N THR A 186 4.55 9.77 -6.79
CA THR A 186 4.63 11.02 -7.55
C THR A 186 3.25 11.63 -7.76
N VAL A 187 3.17 12.93 -7.97
CA VAL A 187 1.90 13.63 -8.25
C VAL A 187 1.51 13.57 -9.72
N GLU A 188 2.49 13.35 -10.61
CA GLU A 188 2.26 13.23 -12.05
C GLU A 188 1.90 11.80 -12.49
N GLY A 189 2.15 10.80 -11.64
CA GLY A 189 1.76 9.41 -11.82
C GLY A 189 0.44 9.05 -11.14
N PRO A 190 0.16 7.74 -10.96
CA PRO A 190 0.88 6.60 -11.54
C PRO A 190 0.40 6.23 -12.95
N HIS A 191 1.10 5.33 -13.64
CA HIS A 191 0.49 4.57 -14.72
C HIS A 191 -0.67 3.71 -14.16
N VAL A 192 -1.64 3.35 -14.99
CA VAL A 192 -2.73 2.47 -14.55
C VAL A 192 -2.22 1.09 -14.17
N GLY A 193 -1.13 0.63 -14.78
CA GLY A 193 -0.49 -0.65 -14.51
C GLY A 193 0.53 -0.68 -13.37
N ASP A 194 0.81 0.44 -12.69
CA ASP A 194 1.79 0.46 -11.59
C ASP A 194 1.20 -0.18 -10.33
N LEU A 195 1.91 -1.15 -9.75
CA LEU A 195 1.55 -1.81 -8.49
C LEU A 195 2.64 -1.61 -7.45
N PRO A 196 2.33 -1.74 -6.15
CA PRO A 196 3.36 -1.85 -5.12
C PRO A 196 4.28 -3.05 -5.40
N ASN A 197 5.50 -2.99 -4.88
CA ASN A 197 6.47 -4.07 -5.03
C ASN A 197 5.93 -5.40 -4.47
N LEU A 198 6.16 -6.48 -5.20
CA LEU A 198 5.98 -7.85 -4.70
C LEU A 198 7.18 -8.22 -3.82
N VAL A 199 6.95 -8.89 -2.69
CA VAL A 199 8.00 -9.25 -1.73
C VAL A 199 8.12 -10.77 -1.64
N ALA A 200 9.26 -11.30 -2.06
CA ALA A 200 9.61 -12.70 -1.94
C ALA A 200 10.36 -12.96 -0.63
N GLY A 201 9.96 -14.02 0.08
CA GLY A 201 10.64 -14.51 1.27
C GLY A 201 11.99 -15.15 0.95
N SER A 202 12.72 -15.57 1.99
CA SER A 202 14.01 -16.24 1.85
C SER A 202 13.93 -17.58 1.13
N ASP A 203 12.74 -18.20 1.07
CA ASP A 203 12.47 -19.43 0.33
C ASP A 203 12.07 -19.18 -1.14
N GLY A 204 12.08 -17.92 -1.58
CA GLY A 204 11.71 -17.51 -2.94
C GLY A 204 10.21 -17.52 -3.21
N THR A 205 9.37 -17.66 -2.18
CA THR A 205 7.91 -17.59 -2.31
C THR A 205 7.39 -16.18 -2.05
N ALA A 206 6.35 -15.78 -2.75
CA ALA A 206 5.64 -14.52 -2.51
C ALA A 206 4.13 -14.75 -2.58
N ARG A 207 3.38 -14.17 -1.63
CA ARG A 207 1.92 -14.12 -1.65
C ARG A 207 1.48 -12.71 -1.31
N ALA A 208 0.63 -12.12 -2.14
CA ALA A 208 0.16 -10.76 -1.93
C ALA A 208 -1.20 -10.53 -2.57
N GLU A 209 -1.91 -9.55 -2.03
CA GLU A 209 -3.11 -8.98 -2.62
C GLU A 209 -2.84 -7.51 -2.95
N PHE A 210 -3.29 -7.08 -4.12
CA PHE A 210 -3.19 -5.70 -4.57
C PHE A 210 -4.54 -5.18 -5.03
N TYR A 211 -4.73 -3.88 -4.89
CA TYR A 211 -5.86 -3.18 -5.51
C TYR A 211 -5.33 -2.25 -6.59
N LEU A 212 -5.66 -2.57 -7.83
CA LEU A 212 -5.30 -1.78 -9.00
C LEU A 212 -6.39 -0.76 -9.27
N THR A 213 -6.20 0.44 -8.72
CA THR A 213 -7.13 1.55 -8.92
C THR A 213 -7.26 1.86 -10.42
N HIS A 214 -8.47 2.18 -10.87
CA HIS A 214 -8.79 2.67 -12.22
C HIS A 214 -8.79 1.67 -13.37
N ALA A 215 -8.20 0.50 -13.20
CA ALA A 215 -8.31 -0.60 -14.17
C ALA A 215 -9.70 -1.24 -14.13
N THR A 216 -10.03 -2.01 -15.17
CA THR A 216 -11.22 -2.86 -15.21
C THR A 216 -10.94 -4.13 -16.01
N VAL A 217 -11.53 -5.25 -15.59
CA VAL A 217 -11.67 -6.51 -16.34
C VAL A 217 -12.80 -6.40 -17.37
N GLY A 218 -13.71 -5.45 -17.20
CA GLY A 218 -14.77 -5.12 -18.14
C GLY A 218 -14.31 -4.30 -19.34
N ALA A 219 -15.26 -3.71 -20.06
CA ALA A 219 -14.99 -2.88 -21.22
C ALA A 219 -14.60 -1.44 -20.84
N GLY A 220 -13.76 -0.80 -21.66
CA GLY A 220 -13.40 0.61 -21.51
C GLY A 220 -11.93 0.88 -21.85
N SER A 221 -11.53 2.15 -21.80
CA SER A 221 -10.14 2.55 -22.10
C SER A 221 -9.13 2.05 -21.08
N ASN A 222 -9.54 1.82 -19.83
CA ASN A 222 -8.69 1.21 -18.80
C ASN A 222 -8.87 -0.31 -18.70
N SER A 223 -9.47 -0.93 -19.73
CA SER A 223 -9.67 -2.39 -19.75
C SER A 223 -8.34 -3.12 -19.86
N LEU A 224 -8.16 -4.14 -19.03
CA LEU A 224 -7.06 -5.10 -19.13
C LEU A 224 -7.18 -6.00 -20.37
N PHE A 225 -8.33 -5.97 -21.05
CA PHE A 225 -8.66 -6.76 -22.24
C PHE A 225 -8.79 -5.90 -23.50
N HIS A 226 -8.03 -4.81 -23.58
CA HIS A 226 -7.92 -4.05 -24.83
C HIS A 226 -7.31 -4.92 -25.96
N PRO A 227 -7.40 -4.52 -27.25
CA PRO A 227 -7.13 -5.41 -28.38
C PRO A 227 -5.78 -6.14 -28.39
N ASN A 228 -4.73 -5.59 -27.76
CA ASN A 228 -3.41 -6.22 -27.69
C ASN A 228 -3.24 -7.13 -26.46
N GLY A 229 -4.26 -7.22 -25.60
CA GLY A 229 -4.19 -7.82 -24.27
C GLY A 229 -3.24 -7.08 -23.33
N THR A 230 -3.15 -7.55 -22.09
CA THR A 230 -2.18 -7.08 -21.11
C THR A 230 -1.46 -8.26 -20.46
N ALA A 231 -0.31 -7.99 -19.84
CA ALA A 231 0.46 -9.00 -19.12
C ALA A 231 0.94 -8.47 -17.77
N LEU A 232 0.94 -9.32 -16.74
CA LEU A 232 1.64 -9.04 -15.49
C LEU A 232 3.12 -9.37 -15.65
N VAL A 233 3.99 -8.50 -15.15
CA VAL A 233 5.45 -8.67 -15.19
C VAL A 233 6.03 -8.46 -13.81
N VAL A 234 6.87 -9.41 -13.38
CA VAL A 234 7.73 -9.30 -12.19
C VAL A 234 9.14 -8.95 -12.65
N HIS A 235 9.75 -7.96 -12.01
CA HIS A 235 11.06 -7.46 -12.33
C HIS A 235 12.16 -7.95 -11.37
N ALA A 236 13.42 -7.87 -11.80
CA ALA A 236 14.58 -8.32 -11.04
C ALA A 236 14.84 -7.47 -9.79
N ASP A 237 14.70 -6.15 -9.92
CA ASP A 237 15.01 -5.18 -8.89
C ASP A 237 13.73 -4.53 -8.32
N PRO A 238 13.81 -3.88 -7.14
CA PRO A 238 12.70 -3.13 -6.60
C PRO A 238 12.34 -1.91 -7.46
N ASP A 239 11.06 -1.63 -7.61
CA ASP A 239 10.56 -0.33 -8.09
C ASP A 239 10.75 0.75 -6.99
N ASP A 240 11.41 1.86 -7.33
CA ASP A 240 11.63 3.01 -6.46
C ASP A 240 10.38 3.91 -6.26
N GLY A 241 9.32 3.66 -7.01
CA GLY A 241 8.02 4.32 -6.97
C GLY A 241 7.99 5.73 -7.54
N ARG A 242 9.07 6.18 -8.21
CA ARG A 242 9.26 7.60 -8.59
C ARG A 242 9.87 7.83 -9.97
N THR A 243 10.84 7.03 -10.38
CA THR A 243 11.64 7.31 -11.57
C THR A 243 10.89 6.87 -12.83
N ASP A 244 10.77 7.76 -13.81
CA ASP A 244 10.28 7.36 -15.13
C ASP A 244 11.30 6.46 -15.86
N ARG A 245 10.88 5.50 -16.68
CA ARG A 245 9.50 5.08 -17.00
C ARG A 245 9.04 3.84 -16.22
N SER A 246 9.88 3.29 -15.36
CA SER A 246 9.67 1.98 -14.75
C SER A 246 10.30 1.83 -13.36
N GLY A 247 10.64 2.95 -12.72
CA GLY A 247 11.13 2.99 -11.34
C GLY A 247 12.45 2.26 -11.09
N HIS A 248 13.30 2.15 -12.10
CA HIS A 248 14.55 1.38 -12.05
C HIS A 248 14.39 -0.10 -11.64
N ALA A 249 13.24 -0.72 -11.92
CA ALA A 249 12.99 -2.10 -11.55
C ALA A 249 13.87 -3.15 -12.29
N GLY A 250 14.68 -2.75 -13.27
CA GLY A 250 15.60 -3.65 -13.95
C GLY A 250 14.90 -4.65 -14.89
N SER A 251 15.55 -5.79 -15.12
CA SER A 251 15.12 -6.82 -16.08
C SER A 251 13.79 -7.48 -15.70
N ARG A 252 13.08 -8.05 -16.67
CA ARG A 252 11.84 -8.80 -16.47
C ARG A 252 12.19 -10.26 -16.17
N ILE A 253 11.75 -10.80 -15.04
CA ILE A 253 12.12 -12.15 -14.57
C ILE A 253 10.95 -13.13 -14.54
N ALA A 254 9.72 -12.64 -14.59
CA ALA A 254 8.55 -13.48 -14.84
C ALA A 254 7.47 -12.68 -15.57
N CYS A 255 6.71 -13.34 -16.43
CA CYS A 255 5.63 -12.72 -17.20
C CYS A 255 4.40 -13.63 -17.27
N ALA A 256 3.20 -13.06 -17.18
CA ALA A 256 1.94 -13.77 -17.28
C ALA A 256 0.93 -12.98 -18.13
N VAL A 257 0.47 -13.56 -19.25
CA VAL A 257 -0.62 -12.97 -20.03
C VAL A 257 -1.92 -13.02 -19.21
N ILE A 258 -2.64 -11.90 -19.14
CA ILE A 258 -3.95 -11.81 -18.49
C ILE A 258 -5.02 -12.33 -19.46
N GLY A 259 -5.76 -13.36 -19.05
CA GLY A 259 -6.79 -14.00 -19.86
C GLY A 259 -8.06 -14.33 -19.08
N PHE A 260 -9.19 -14.46 -19.77
CA PHE A 260 -10.42 -15.01 -19.19
C PHE A 260 -10.23 -16.51 -18.91
N ARG A 261 -10.72 -16.98 -17.75
CA ARG A 261 -10.89 -18.41 -17.46
C ARG A 261 -12.04 -18.65 -16.51
#